data_AF-A0AAW8AQP4-F1
#
_entry.id   AF-A0AAW8AQP4-F1
#
_cell.length_a   1.000
_cell.length_b   1.000
_cell.length_c   1.000
_cell.angle_alpha   90.00
_cell.angle_beta   90.00
_cell.angle_gamma   90.00
#
_symmetry.space_group_name_H-M   'P 1'
#
loop_
_entity.id
_entity.type
_entity.pdbx_description
1 polymer ?
#
loop_
_entity_poly.entity_id
_entity_poly.type
_entity_poly.pdbx_seq_one_letter_code
_entity_poly.pdbx_strand_id
1 'polypeptide(L)' 'YGKLDPGSVTLVDAAIGYQIDTHWSVDLNAKNLFDKEYVSGCNDAGRCYWGDSRTLLGTVSYNW' A
#
# COMPACT_ATOMS: atom_id res chain seq x y z
N TYR A 1 -13.22 -1.71 -28.36
CA TYR A 1 -12.01 -1.48 -27.55
C TYR A 1 -12.02 -2.48 -26.42
N GLY A 2 -11.14 -3.49 -26.48
CA GLY A 2 -11.10 -4.58 -25.50
C GLY A 2 -10.48 -4.11 -24.20
N LYS A 3 -11.09 -4.47 -23.07
CA LYS A 3 -10.45 -4.30 -21.76
C LYS A 3 -9.26 -5.26 -21.71
N LEU A 4 -8.05 -4.72 -21.56
CA LEU A 4 -6.90 -5.54 -21.22
C LEU A 4 -6.99 -5.85 -19.73
N ASP A 5 -7.03 -7.13 -19.42
CA ASP A 5 -6.94 -7.62 -18.05
C ASP A 5 -5.44 -7.79 -17.73
N PRO A 6 -4.86 -6.98 -16.83
CA PRO A 6 -3.45 -7.09 -16.45
C PRO A 6 -3.13 -8.37 -15.66
N GLY A 7 -4.12 -9.24 -15.44
CA GLY A 7 -3.99 -10.45 -14.65
C GLY A 7 -4.29 -10.18 -13.17
N SER A 8 -4.52 -11.25 -12.42
CA SER A 8 -4.75 -11.17 -10.98
C SER A 8 -3.43 -11.07 -10.22
N VAL A 9 -3.32 -10.05 -9.37
CA VAL A 9 -2.24 -9.91 -8.38
C VAL A 9 -2.81 -10.03 -6.98
N THR A 10 -2.08 -10.70 -6.10
CA THR A 10 -2.38 -10.72 -4.66
C THR A 10 -1.33 -9.88 -3.94
N LEU A 11 -1.80 -8.82 -3.30
CA LEU A 11 -1.02 -7.94 -2.44
C LEU A 11 -1.38 -8.23 -0.97
N VAL A 12 -0.41 -8.00 -0.09
CA VAL A 12 -0.59 -8.13 1.36
C VAL A 12 -0.08 -6.86 2.00
N ASP A 13 -0.95 -6.29 2.83
CA ASP A 13 -0.68 -5.11 3.64
C ASP A 13 -0.71 -5.52 5.12
N ALA A 14 0.11 -4.85 5.92
CA ALA A 14 0.19 -5.07 7.36
C ALA A 14 0.16 -3.72 8.08
N ALA A 15 -0.57 -3.65 9.19
CA ALA A 15 -0.60 -2.48 10.05
C ALA A 15 -0.44 -2.92 11.51
N ILE A 16 0.38 -2.18 12.26
CA ILE A 16 0.57 -2.38 13.69
C ILE A 16 0.54 -1.02 14.39
N GLY A 17 -0.42 -0.85 15.28
CA GLY A 17 -0.56 0.31 16.14
C GLY A 17 -0.26 -0.06 17.58
N TYR A 18 0.47 0.82 18.28
CA TYR A 18 0.77 0.68 19.69
C TYR A 18 0.57 2.01 20.42
N GLN A 19 -0.26 1.98 21.45
CA GLN A 19 -0.41 3.10 22.35
C GLN A 19 0.64 2.96 23.46
N ILE A 20 1.61 3.87 23.46
CA ILE A 20 2.66 3.90 24.49
C ILE A 20 2.07 4.42 25.79
N ASP A 21 1.30 5.50 25.71
CA ASP A 21 0.66 6.16 26.84
C ASP A 21 -0.64 6.82 26.42
N THR A 22 -1.41 7.36 27.37
CA THR A 22 -2.60 8.18 27.07
C THR A 22 -2.29 9.36 26.14
N HIS A 23 -1.06 9.84 26.19
CA HIS A 23 -0.60 10.98 25.40
C HIS A 23 0.16 10.58 24.13
N TRP A 24 0.59 9.33 23.97
CA TRP A 24 1.47 8.93 22.87
C TRP A 24 0.97 7.66 22.18
N SER A 25 0.75 7.74 20.87
CA SER A 25 0.48 6.57 20.02
C SER A 25 1.45 6.51 18.84
N VAL A 26 1.77 5.29 18.44
CA VAL A 26 2.62 5.00 17.29
C VAL A 26 1.92 4.01 16.39
N ASP A 27 1.89 4.31 15.10
CA ASP A 27 1.28 3.45 14.09
C ASP A 27 2.30 3.19 12.98
N LEU A 28 2.45 1.93 12.60
CA LEU A 28 3.31 1.48 11.52
C LEU A 28 2.47 0.74 10.50
N ASN A 29 2.48 1.25 9.28
CA ASN A 29 1.73 0.70 8.16
C ASN A 29 2.70 0.29 7.05
N ALA A 30 2.59 -0.95 6.59
CA ALA A 30 3.37 -1.52 5.51
C ALA A 30 2.44 -1.95 4.38
N LYS A 31 2.55 -1.30 3.23
CA LYS A 31 1.85 -1.67 2.01
C LYS A 31 2.74 -2.46 1.08
N ASN A 32 2.16 -3.44 0.39
CA ASN A 32 2.89 -4.34 -0.51
C ASN A 32 4.10 -4.99 0.19
N LEU A 33 3.80 -5.74 1.27
CA LEU A 33 4.82 -6.32 2.16
C LEU A 33 5.83 -7.22 1.44
N PHE A 34 5.39 -7.88 0.37
CA PHE A 34 6.20 -8.76 -0.47
C PHE A 34 6.89 -8.06 -1.64
N ASP A 35 6.80 -6.74 -1.73
CA ASP A 35 7.45 -5.90 -2.75
C ASP A 35 7.18 -6.41 -4.18
N LYS A 36 5.92 -6.74 -4.47
CA LYS A 36 5.52 -7.21 -5.79
C LYS A 36 5.45 -6.04 -6.76
N GLU A 37 6.08 -6.22 -7.91
CA GLU A 37 5.88 -5.35 -9.06
C GLU A 37 4.62 -5.80 -9.82
N TYR A 38 3.66 -4.92 -9.98
CA TYR A 38 2.37 -5.22 -10.61
C TYR A 38 1.84 -4.01 -11.36
N VAL A 39 0.89 -4.25 -12.27
CA VAL A 39 0.18 -3.21 -13.00
C VAL A 39 -1.12 -2.90 -12.27
N SER A 40 -1.32 -1.66 -11.84
CA SER A 40 -2.53 -1.24 -11.11
C SER A 40 -3.73 -1.12 -12.05
N GLY A 41 -3.50 -0.80 -13.32
CA GLY A 41 -4.54 -0.76 -14.33
C GLY A 41 -4.02 -0.31 -15.69
N CYS A 42 -4.78 -0.65 -16.73
CA CYS A 42 -4.53 -0.19 -18.09
C CYS A 42 -5.74 0.60 -18.59
N ASN A 43 -5.51 1.84 -19.04
CA ASN A 43 -6.56 2.65 -19.66
C ASN A 43 -6.81 2.22 -21.11
N ASP A 44 -5.75 1.92 -21.85
CA ASP A 44 -5.77 1.47 -23.26
C ASP A 44 -4.59 0.53 -23.54
N ALA A 45 -4.56 -0.10 -24.72
CA ALA A 45 -3.51 -1.04 -25.15
C ALA A 45 -2.06 -0.50 -25.16
N GLY A 46 -1.88 0.81 -25.07
CA GLY A 46 -0.56 1.44 -24.96
C GLY A 46 -0.30 2.18 -23.65
N ARG A 47 -1.26 2.21 -22.71
CA ARG A 47 -1.16 3.00 -21.47
C ARG A 47 -1.58 2.17 -20.27
N CYS A 48 -0.60 1.44 -19.74
CA CYS A 48 -0.67 0.75 -18.46
C CYS A 48 0.13 1.51 -17.40
N TYR A 49 -0.40 1.51 -16.19
CA TYR A 49 0.22 2.16 -15.04
C TYR A 49 0.71 1.10 -14.06
N TRP A 50 1.95 1.25 -13.64
CA TRP A 50 2.51 0.43 -12.56
C TRP A 50 1.79 0.76 -11.24
N GLY A 51 1.60 -0.26 -10.42
CA GLY A 51 1.08 -0.12 -9.07
C GLY A 51 2.16 0.33 -8.10
N ASP A 52 1.73 0.79 -6.93
CA ASP A 52 2.64 1.32 -5.91
C ASP A 52 3.61 0.24 -5.42
N SER A 53 4.90 0.61 -5.37
CA SER A 53 5.96 -0.20 -4.76
C SER A 53 5.77 -0.30 -3.23
N ARG A 54 6.56 -1.16 -2.58
CA ARG A 54 6.52 -1.30 -1.12
C ARG A 54 6.67 0.04 -0.43
N THR A 55 5.70 0.35 0.42
CA THR A 55 5.63 1.62 1.16
C THR A 55 5.53 1.34 2.64
N LEU A 56 6.39 1.99 3.42
CA LEU A 56 6.40 1.92 4.89
C LEU A 56 6.08 3.31 5.43
N LEU A 57 5.01 3.42 6.21
CA LEU A 57 4.57 4.66 6.84
C LEU A 57 4.58 4.49 8.35
N GLY A 58 5.42 5.26 9.03
CA GLY A 58 5.39 5.42 10.47
C GLY A 58 4.71 6.73 10.86
N THR A 59 3.79 6.65 11.81
CA THR A 59 3.07 7.78 12.37
C THR A 59 3.29 7.78 13.87
N VAL A 60 3.62 8.95 14.41
CA VAL A 60 3.73 9.18 15.85
C VAL A 60 2.79 10.34 16.17
N SER A 61 1.86 10.10 17.08
CA SER A 61 0.85 11.08 17.48
C SER A 61 1.00 11.39 18.96
N TYR A 62 0.96 12.68 19.28
CA TYR A 62 0.94 13.19 20.64
C TYR A 62 -0.42 13.86 20.92
N ASN A 63 -1.11 13.39 21.95
CA ASN A 63 -2.37 13.95 22.43
C ASN A 63 -2.12 14.69 23.76
N TRP A 64 -2.47 15.97 23.80
CA TRP A 64 -2.31 16.86 24.97
C TRP A 64 -3.58 16.93 25.83
#